data_AF-A0A0N8S8N6-F1
#
_entry.id   AF-A0A0N8S8N6-F1
#
_cell.length_a   1.000
_cell.length_b   1.000
_cell.length_c   1.000
_cell.angle_alpha   90.00
_cell.angle_beta   90.00
_cell.angle_gamma   90.00
#
_symmetry.space_group_name_H-M   'P 1'
#
loop_
_entity.id
_entity.type
_entity.pdbx_description
1 polymer ?
#
loop_
_entity_poly.entity_id
_entity_poly.type
_entity_poly.pdbx_seq_one_letter_code
_entity_poly.pdbx_strand_id
1 'polypeptide(L)' 'MKLYKNPHSGEVVETTGGNHKVLKEWKAEYGSDTV' A
#
# COMPACT_ATOMS: atom_id res chain seq x y z
N MET A 1 14.03 -2.96 -0.17
CA MET A 1 13.11 -1.81 -0.08
C MET A 1 12.19 -1.82 -1.29
N LYS A 2 10.88 -1.77 -1.08
CA LYS A 2 9.88 -1.47 -2.12
C LYS A 2 9.07 -0.26 -1.66
N LEU A 3 8.93 0.72 -2.53
CA LEU A 3 8.16 1.93 -2.27
C LEU A 3 6.80 1.78 -2.95
N TYR A 4 5.72 1.82 -2.19
CA TYR A 4 4.36 1.74 -2.70
C TYR A 4 3.70 3.10 -2.54
N LYS A 5 3.17 3.65 -3.64
CA LYS A 5 2.44 4.92 -3.64
C LYS A 5 0.94 4.63 -3.82
N ASN A 6 0.13 5.05 -2.86
CA ASN A 6 -1.32 4.98 -2.95
C ASN A 6 -1.81 6.10 -3.89
N PRO A 7 -2.51 5.79 -5.00
CA PRO A 7 -3.06 6.81 -5.89
C PRO A 7 -4.25 7.57 -5.30
N HIS A 8 -4.89 7.04 -4.26
CA HIS A 8 -6.08 7.64 -3.65
C HIS A 8 -5.74 8.70 -2.61
N SER A 9 -4.77 8.44 -1.73
CA SER A 9 -4.32 9.41 -0.72
C SER A 9 -3.02 10.10 -1.07
N GLY A 10 -2.29 9.59 -2.07
CA GLY A 10 -0.93 10.06 -2.38
C GLY A 10 0.13 9.62 -1.38
N GLU A 11 -0.24 8.83 -0.35
CA GLU A 11 0.72 8.30 0.62
C GLU A 11 1.74 7.38 -0.03
N VAL A 12 2.97 7.47 0.45
CA VAL A 12 4.09 6.68 -0.02
C VAL A 12 4.61 5.87 1.15
N VAL A 13 4.54 4.55 1.04
CA VAL A 13 4.95 3.62 2.08
C VAL A 13 6.14 2.82 1.60
N GLU A 14 7.24 2.95 2.33
CA GLU A 14 8.44 2.14 2.13
C GLU A 14 8.34 0.87 2.96
N THR A 15 8.40 -0.29 2.31
CA THR A 15 8.41 -1.59 2.98
C THR A 15 9.64 -2.40 2.63
N THR A 16 10.21 -3.04 3.65
CA THR A 16 11.41 -3.89 3.53
C THR A 16 11.11 -5.35 3.85
N GLY A 17 9.84 -5.76 3.95
CA GLY A 17 9.48 -7.16 4.26
C GLY A 17 7.99 -7.47 4.14
N GLY A 18 7.68 -8.73 3.80
CA GLY A 18 6.40 -9.24 3.29
C GLY A 18 5.16 -9.20 4.20
N ASN A 19 5.07 -8.30 5.18
CA ASN A 19 3.83 -8.09 5.94
C ASN A 19 3.67 -6.62 6.37
N HIS A 20 3.17 -5.78 5.47
CA HIS A 20 2.80 -4.40 5.79
C HIS A 20 1.30 -4.31 6.02
N LYS A 21 0.91 -4.07 7.29
CA LYS A 21 -0.49 -3.80 7.65
C LYS A 21 -1.07 -2.67 6.82
N VAL A 22 -0.29 -1.61 6.55
CA VAL A 22 -0.72 -0.47 5.73
C VAL A 22 -1.10 -0.88 4.31
N LEU A 23 -0.29 -1.72 3.65
CA LEU A 23 -0.63 -2.26 2.32
C LEU A 23 -1.89 -3.13 2.35
N LYS A 24 -2.11 -3.84 3.45
CA LYS A 24 -3.28 -4.71 3.65
C LYS A 24 -4.54 -3.89 3.88
N GLU A 25 -4.41 -2.81 4.65
CA GLU A 25 -5.45 -1.83 4.92
C GLU A 25 -5.80 -1.07 3.64
N TRP A 26 -4.80 -0.65 2.86
CA TRP A 26 -5.03 -0.05 1.54
C TRP A 26 -5.72 -1.01 0.57
N LYS A 27 -5.30 -2.27 0.53
CA LYS A 27 -5.98 -3.29 -0.28
C LYS A 27 -7.42 -3.56 0.18
N ALA A 28 -7.73 -3.35 1.46
CA ALA A 28 -9.07 -3.52 2.01
C ALA A 28 -9.95 -2.28 1.75
N GLU A 29 -9.39 -1.08 1.95
CA GLU A 29 -10.07 0.21 1.80
C GLU A 29 -10.30 0.58 0.33
N TYR A 30 -9.32 0.34 -0.54
CA TYR A 30 -9.34 0.79 -1.94
C TYR A 30 -9.55 -0.37 -2.95
N GLY A 31 -9.62 -1.61 -2.47
CA GLY A 31 -9.74 -2.81 -3.31
C GLY A 31 -8.44 -3.12 -4.07
N SER A 32 -8.20 -4.40 -4.37
CA SER A 32 -6.97 -4.83 -5.09
C SER A 32 -6.87 -4.35 -6.54
N ASP A 33 -7.80 -3.52 -7.03
CA ASP A 33 -7.91 -3.15 -8.44
C ASP A 33 -7.04 -1.93 -8.84
N THR A 34 -6.51 -1.17 -7.87
CA THR A 34 -5.76 0.09 -8.13
C THR A 34 -4.40 0.19 -7.44
N VAL A 35 -3.69 -0.94 -7.20
CA VAL A 35 -2.32 -0.96 -6.61
C VAL A 35 -1.33 -1.82 -7.37
#